data_AF-A0A7L3GBI5-F1
#
_entry.id   AF-A0A7L3GBI5-F1
#
_cell.length_a   1.000
_cell.length_b   1.000
_cell.length_c   1.000
_cell.angle_alpha   90.00
_cell.angle_beta   90.00
_cell.angle_gamma   90.00
#
_symmetry.space_group_name_H-M   'P 1'
#
loop_
_entity.id
_entity.type
_entity.pdbx_description
1 polymer ?
#
loop_
_entity_poly.entity_id
_entity_poly.type
_entity_poly.pdbx_seq_one_letter_code
_entity_poly.pdbx_strand_id
1 'polypeptide(L)'
;RQSVTKDTFRQYRILGKGGFGEVRPRGEGGGRWWAGGGSPCCRVPPKVCACQVRATGKMYACKKLEKKRIKKRKGEAMALNEKQILEKVNSPFIVSLAYAYETKDALCLVLTIMNGGDLKFHIYNMGNPGFEDERVVFYAAEICCGLQHLHQEGIGYR
;
A
#
# COMPACT_ATOMS: atom_id res chain seq x y z
N ARG A 1 24.63 -0.26 -1.44
CA ARG A 1 23.33 -0.19 -0.72
C ARG A 1 23.58 -0.64 0.71
N GLN A 2 23.41 0.21 1.72
CA GLN A 2 23.51 -0.21 3.12
C GLN A 2 22.45 -1.28 3.42
N SER A 3 22.80 -2.28 4.23
CA SER A 3 21.87 -3.29 4.72
C SER A 3 20.87 -2.64 5.68
N VAL A 4 19.65 -2.43 5.23
CA VAL A 4 18.57 -1.87 6.05
C VAL A 4 17.95 -2.98 6.88
N THR A 5 18.03 -2.85 8.21
CA THR A 5 17.42 -3.79 9.16
C THR A 5 16.34 -3.11 9.99
N LYS A 6 15.64 -3.89 10.82
CA LYS A 6 14.64 -3.39 11.78
C LYS A 6 15.21 -2.28 12.69
N ASP A 7 16.49 -2.35 13.04
CA ASP A 7 17.12 -1.44 14.00
C ASP A 7 17.34 -0.03 13.42
N THR A 8 17.36 0.08 12.09
CA THR A 8 17.39 1.36 11.36
C THR A 8 16.18 2.26 11.70
N PHE A 9 15.06 1.64 12.13
CA PHE A 9 13.80 2.34 12.34
C PHE A 9 13.34 2.29 13.79
N ARG A 10 12.84 3.42 14.29
CA ARG A 10 12.04 3.48 15.51
C ARG A 10 10.57 3.32 15.13
N GLN A 11 9.89 2.33 15.70
CA GLN A 11 8.46 2.09 15.42
C GLN A 11 7.57 2.88 16.40
N TYR A 12 6.48 3.41 15.86
CA TYR A 12 5.46 4.17 16.56
C TYR A 12 4.09 3.47 16.46
N ARG A 13 3.03 4.20 16.83
CA ARG A 13 1.64 3.71 16.83
C ARG A 13 1.22 3.11 15.48
N ILE A 14 0.26 2.19 15.57
CA ILE A 14 -0.42 1.62 14.41
C ILE A 14 -1.25 2.73 13.75
N LEU A 15 -1.06 2.93 12.44
CA LEU A 15 -1.81 3.90 11.64
C LEU A 15 -3.09 3.28 11.08
N GLY A 16 -3.09 1.99 10.78
CA GLY A 16 -4.27 1.31 10.26
C GLY A 16 -4.04 -0.17 9.94
N LYS A 17 -5.11 -0.82 9.47
CA LYS A 17 -5.07 -2.15 8.85
C LYS A 17 -5.48 -1.96 7.39
N GLY A 18 -4.53 -2.04 6.46
CA GLY A 18 -4.78 -1.86 5.01
C GLY A 18 -4.85 -3.20 4.28
N GLY A 19 -5.75 -3.37 3.30
CA GLY A 19 -5.84 -4.59 2.48
C GLY A 19 -4.69 -4.72 1.47
N PHE A 20 -4.61 -5.84 0.75
CA PHE A 20 -3.89 -5.87 -0.52
C PHE A 20 -4.84 -5.28 -1.58
N GLY A 21 -4.42 -4.22 -2.27
CA GLY A 21 -5.01 -3.89 -3.58
C GLY A 21 -4.48 -4.89 -4.60
N GLU A 22 -5.27 -5.28 -5.58
CA GLU A 22 -4.86 -6.25 -6.59
C GLU A 22 -4.26 -5.52 -7.79
N VAL A 23 -2.95 -5.29 -7.78
CA VAL A 23 -2.29 -4.61 -8.89
C VAL A 23 -1.69 -5.65 -9.85
N ARG A 24 -2.04 -5.57 -11.14
CA ARG A 24 -1.51 -6.50 -12.17
C ARG A 24 -0.78 -5.73 -13.28
N PRO A 25 0.35 -6.24 -13.78
CA PRO A 25 0.99 -5.69 -14.97
C PRO A 25 0.09 -5.90 -16.21
N ARG A 26 0.12 -4.95 -17.14
CA ARG A 26 -0.64 -4.98 -18.38
C ARG A 26 0.03 -5.94 -19.37
N GLY A 27 -0.19 -7.24 -19.19
CA GLY A 27 0.38 -8.27 -20.07
C GLY A 27 0.04 -9.74 -19.78
N GLU A 28 -0.49 -10.09 -18.60
CA GLU A 28 -0.91 -11.47 -18.34
C GLU A 28 -2.34 -11.71 -18.83
N GLY A 29 -2.45 -12.39 -19.97
CA GLY A 29 -3.71 -12.82 -20.55
C GLY A 29 -4.43 -13.90 -19.74
N GLY A 30 -5.76 -13.82 -19.73
CA GLY A 30 -6.68 -14.97 -19.70
C GLY A 30 -6.72 -15.83 -18.44
N GLY A 31 -7.59 -15.49 -17.49
CA GLY A 31 -7.98 -16.40 -16.41
C GLY A 31 -9.27 -15.94 -15.73
N ARG A 32 -10.41 -16.34 -16.29
CA ARG A 32 -11.76 -16.12 -15.75
C ARG A 32 -11.90 -16.95 -14.46
N TRP A 33 -12.00 -16.29 -13.30
CA TRP A 33 -12.36 -16.95 -12.03
C TRP A 33 -13.33 -16.08 -11.24
N TRP A 34 -14.62 -16.28 -11.50
CA TRP A 34 -15.67 -16.07 -10.51
C TRP A 34 -16.68 -17.21 -10.68
N ALA A 35 -16.59 -18.21 -9.81
CA ALA A 35 -17.69 -19.10 -9.48
C ALA A 35 -17.36 -19.80 -8.17
N GLY A 36 -18.31 -19.79 -7.23
CA GLY A 36 -18.37 -20.75 -6.12
C GLY A 36 -18.03 -20.17 -4.76
N GLY A 37 -18.98 -20.29 -3.83
CA GLY A 37 -18.94 -19.75 -2.48
C GLY A 37 -17.78 -20.27 -1.62
N GLY A 38 -17.47 -19.49 -0.58
CA GLY A 38 -16.43 -19.83 0.39
C GLY A 38 -16.42 -18.83 1.54
N SER A 39 -16.85 -19.33 2.70
CA SER A 39 -16.52 -19.01 4.10
C SER A 39 -16.06 -17.57 4.50
N PRO A 40 -16.43 -17.07 5.70
CA PRO A 40 -16.08 -15.70 6.19
C PRO A 40 -14.58 -15.43 6.45
N CYS A 41 -13.67 -16.31 6.02
CA CYS A 41 -12.43 -16.55 6.75
C CYS A 41 -11.19 -15.95 6.08
N CYS A 42 -11.12 -14.64 5.76
CA CYS A 42 -9.83 -14.03 5.37
C CYS A 42 -9.70 -12.48 5.28
N ARG A 43 -10.49 -11.65 5.94
CA ARG A 43 -10.28 -10.17 5.88
C ARG A 43 -9.47 -9.58 7.04
N VAL A 44 -8.29 -10.12 7.36
CA VAL A 44 -7.37 -9.37 8.25
C VAL A 44 -6.38 -8.60 7.36
N PRO A 45 -6.46 -7.27 7.31
CA PRO A 45 -5.56 -6.50 6.46
C PRO A 45 -4.13 -6.45 7.07
N PRO A 46 -3.03 -6.37 6.28
CA PRO A 46 -1.71 -6.07 6.83
C PRO A 46 -1.71 -4.85 7.76
N LYS A 47 -0.90 -4.96 8.82
CA LYS A 47 -0.75 -3.89 9.81
C LYS A 47 0.19 -2.83 9.28
N VAL A 48 -0.23 -1.57 9.33
CA VAL A 48 0.59 -0.41 8.98
C VAL A 48 0.90 0.36 10.25
N CYS A 49 2.18 0.60 10.53
CA CYS A 49 2.64 1.38 11.68
C CYS A 49 3.50 2.56 11.21
N ALA A 50 3.46 3.67 11.94
CA ALA A 50 4.39 4.76 11.70
C ALA A 50 5.81 4.31 12.12
N CYS A 51 6.81 4.71 11.35
CA CYS A 51 8.21 4.52 11.71
C CYS A 51 9.04 5.77 11.41
N GLN A 52 10.12 5.94 12.14
CA GLN A 52 11.09 7.02 11.94
C GLN A 52 12.46 6.42 11.65
N VAL A 53 13.14 6.94 10.65
CA VAL A 53 14.55 6.59 10.39
C VAL A 53 15.38 7.20 11.51
N ARG A 54 16.14 6.39 12.25
CA ARG A 54 16.94 6.88 13.39
C ARG A 54 18.02 7.89 12.98
N ALA A 55 18.65 7.67 11.82
CA ALA A 55 19.74 8.51 11.34
C ALA A 55 19.27 9.90 10.87
N THR A 56 18.08 10.01 10.26
CA THR A 56 17.61 11.25 9.64
C THR A 56 16.43 11.90 10.35
N GLY A 57 15.78 11.20 11.28
CA GLY A 57 14.55 11.66 11.93
C GLY A 57 13.32 11.70 11.02
N LYS A 58 13.43 11.27 9.75
CA LYS A 58 12.32 11.33 8.79
C LYS A 58 11.27 10.25 9.06
N MET A 59 10.00 10.65 8.99
CA MET A 59 8.83 9.80 9.26
C MET A 59 8.35 9.07 8.00
N TYR A 60 7.92 7.82 8.19
CA TYR A 60 7.45 6.90 7.15
C TYR A 60 6.34 5.98 7.69
N ALA A 61 5.64 5.30 6.78
CA ALA A 61 4.68 4.26 7.08
C ALA A 61 5.30 2.88 6.78
N CYS A 62 5.36 2.00 7.78
CA CYS A 62 5.85 0.64 7.63
C CYS A 62 4.66 -0.33 7.51
N LYS A 63 4.42 -0.85 6.31
CA LYS A 63 3.48 -1.94 6.03
C LYS A 63 4.16 -3.28 6.33
N LYS A 64 3.64 -4.01 7.31
CA LYS A 64 4.17 -5.31 7.73
C LYS A 64 3.33 -6.45 7.16
N LEU A 65 3.99 -7.34 6.42
CA LEU A 65 3.41 -8.51 5.79
C LEU A 65 3.94 -9.77 6.49
N GLU A 66 3.13 -10.42 7.31
CA GLU A 66 3.56 -11.60 8.07
C GLU A 66 3.85 -12.80 7.14
N LYS A 67 5.07 -13.34 7.20
CA LYS A 67 5.54 -14.45 6.34
C LYS A 67 4.66 -15.69 6.47
N LYS A 68 4.26 -16.04 7.70
CA LYS A 68 3.33 -17.15 7.98
C LYS A 68 2.00 -16.98 7.24
N ARG A 69 1.50 -15.74 7.15
CA ARG A 69 0.22 -15.43 6.50
C ARG A 69 0.32 -15.39 4.99
N ILE A 70 1.42 -14.87 4.45
CA ILE A 70 1.72 -14.92 3.02
C ILE A 70 1.74 -16.39 2.56
N LYS A 71 2.52 -17.23 3.25
CA LYS A 71 2.64 -18.67 2.93
C LYS A 71 1.31 -19.40 3.02
N LYS A 72 0.51 -19.14 4.07
CA LYS A 72 -0.83 -19.73 4.24
C LYS A 72 -1.77 -19.39 3.08
N ARG A 73 -1.60 -18.23 2.44
CA ARG A 73 -2.47 -17.74 1.35
C ARG A 73 -1.86 -17.90 -0.04
N LYS A 74 -0.66 -18.49 -0.16
CA LYS A 74 0.10 -18.53 -1.41
C LYS A 74 0.25 -17.13 -2.06
N GLY A 75 0.47 -16.11 -1.22
CA GLY A 75 0.49 -14.71 -1.61
C GLY A 75 1.87 -14.14 -1.95
N GLU A 76 2.87 -15.00 -2.15
CA GLU A 76 4.27 -14.62 -2.38
C GLU A 76 4.41 -13.75 -3.64
N ALA A 77 3.78 -14.17 -4.74
CA ALA A 77 3.80 -13.44 -6.00
C ALA A 77 3.16 -12.05 -5.86
N MET A 78 2.05 -11.94 -5.13
CA MET A 78 1.38 -10.65 -4.88
C MET A 78 2.26 -9.70 -4.05
N ALA A 79 2.90 -10.20 -2.98
CA ALA A 79 3.78 -9.38 -2.15
C ALA A 79 5.03 -8.92 -2.92
N LEU A 80 5.60 -9.78 -3.77
CA LEU A 80 6.73 -9.42 -4.62
C LEU A 80 6.34 -8.40 -5.68
N ASN A 81 5.19 -8.59 -6.33
CA ASN A 81 4.69 -7.67 -7.35
C ASN A 81 4.41 -6.28 -6.74
N GLU A 82 3.78 -6.22 -5.56
CA GLU A 82 3.57 -4.96 -4.84
C GLU A 82 4.90 -4.22 -4.60
N LYS A 83 5.92 -4.94 -4.12
CA LYS A 83 7.26 -4.37 -3.90
C LYS A 83 7.89 -3.87 -5.21
N GLN A 84 7.81 -4.65 -6.29
CA GLN A 84 8.40 -4.28 -7.59
C GLN A 84 7.72 -3.06 -8.22
N ILE A 85 6.40 -2.97 -8.12
CA ILE A 85 5.62 -1.84 -8.61
C ILE A 85 6.01 -0.57 -7.85
N LEU A 86 6.03 -0.63 -6.52
CA LEU A 86 6.37 0.53 -5.68
C LEU A 86 7.84 0.96 -5.81
N GLU A 87 8.73 0.08 -6.28
CA GLU A 87 10.12 0.43 -6.63
C GLU A 87 10.24 1.11 -8.00
N LYS A 88 9.37 0.74 -8.96
CA LYS A 88 9.39 1.31 -10.32
C LYS A 88 8.70 2.67 -10.39
N VAL A 89 7.61 2.82 -9.65
CA VAL A 89 6.76 4.00 -9.74
C VAL A 89 7.34 5.13 -8.89
N ASN A 90 7.71 6.24 -9.54
CA ASN A 90 8.13 7.47 -8.90
C ASN A 90 7.19 8.61 -9.32
N SER A 91 6.23 8.92 -8.47
CA SER A 91 5.19 9.93 -8.74
C SER A 91 4.82 10.65 -7.44
N PRO A 92 4.60 11.97 -7.45
CA PRO A 92 4.16 12.72 -6.27
C PRO A 92 2.75 12.30 -5.80
N PHE A 93 1.93 11.74 -6.70
CA PHE A 93 0.55 11.31 -6.42
C PHE A 93 0.46 9.85 -5.95
N ILE A 94 1.58 9.11 -5.92
CA ILE A 94 1.60 7.69 -5.57
C ILE A 94 2.56 7.47 -4.41
N VAL A 95 2.13 6.68 -3.43
CA VAL A 95 2.97 6.30 -2.31
C VAL A 95 4.22 5.58 -2.79
N SER A 96 5.38 6.22 -2.62
CA SER A 96 6.66 5.69 -3.07
C SER A 96 7.29 4.80 -1.99
N LEU A 97 7.98 3.73 -2.40
CA LEU A 97 8.77 2.87 -1.52
C LEU A 97 10.12 3.51 -1.23
N ALA A 98 10.37 3.83 0.05
CA ALA A 98 11.66 4.33 0.49
C ALA A 98 12.63 3.18 0.80
N TYR A 99 12.15 2.15 1.50
CA TYR A 99 12.96 1.00 1.89
C TYR A 99 12.12 -0.28 1.90
N ALA A 100 12.75 -1.41 1.57
CA ALA A 100 12.20 -2.73 1.79
C ALA A 100 13.22 -3.55 2.60
N TYR A 101 12.74 -4.22 3.64
CA TYR A 101 13.57 -5.11 4.43
C TYR A 101 12.73 -6.27 4.95
N GLU A 102 13.39 -7.36 5.31
CA GLU A 102 12.74 -8.50 5.93
C GLU A 102 13.17 -8.66 7.39
N THR A 103 12.30 -9.32 8.14
CA THR A 103 12.54 -9.76 9.51
C THR A 103 12.29 -11.27 9.59
N LYS A 104 12.55 -11.86 10.76
CA LYS A 104 12.28 -13.29 11.01
C LYS A 104 10.85 -13.67 10.68
N ASP A 105 9.88 -12.83 11.02
CA ASP A 105 8.45 -13.14 10.94
C ASP A 105 7.68 -12.38 9.86
N ALA A 106 8.23 -11.29 9.30
CA ALA A 106 7.50 -10.42 8.37
C ALA A 106 8.39 -9.75 7.31
N LEU A 107 7.82 -9.46 6.14
CA LEU A 107 8.37 -8.52 5.16
C LEU A 107 7.86 -7.11 5.49
N CYS A 108 8.74 -6.12 5.43
CA CYS A 108 8.43 -4.73 5.80
C CYS A 108 8.67 -3.82 4.60
N LEU A 109 7.61 -3.14 4.17
CA LEU A 109 7.66 -2.10 3.13
C LEU A 109 7.55 -0.74 3.81
N VAL A 110 8.58 0.09 3.68
CA VAL A 110 8.65 1.44 4.23
C VAL A 110 8.25 2.42 3.13
N LEU A 111 7.07 2.99 3.30
CA LEU A 111 6.39 3.85 2.35
C LEU A 111 6.36 5.28 2.87
N THR A 112 6.18 6.23 1.97
CA THR A 112 5.92 7.63 2.34
C THR A 112 4.68 7.71 3.23
N ILE A 113 4.78 8.43 4.36
CA ILE A 113 3.67 8.60 5.30
C ILE A 113 2.70 9.68 4.80
N MET A 114 1.42 9.37 4.79
CA MET A 114 0.35 10.32 4.48
C MET A 114 -0.41 10.63 5.77
N ASN A 115 -0.20 11.83 6.32
CA ASN A 115 -0.79 12.23 7.61
C ASN A 115 -2.29 12.56 7.53
N GLY A 116 -2.83 12.71 6.32
CA GLY A 116 -4.21 13.12 6.08
C GLY A 116 -5.27 12.05 6.37
N GLY A 117 -4.91 10.79 6.59
CA GLY A 117 -5.90 9.70 6.68
C GLY A 117 -6.44 9.28 5.31
N ASP A 118 -7.43 8.39 5.29
CA ASP A 118 -8.03 7.85 4.06
C ASP A 118 -9.26 8.65 3.61
N LEU A 119 -9.48 8.73 2.29
CA LEU A 119 -10.64 9.43 1.72
C LEU A 119 -11.97 8.88 2.25
N LYS A 120 -12.06 7.59 2.57
CA LYS A 120 -13.28 7.00 3.13
C LYS A 120 -13.62 7.64 4.49
N PHE A 121 -12.64 7.82 5.37
CA PHE A 121 -12.84 8.55 6.62
C PHE A 121 -13.32 9.98 6.37
N HIS A 122 -12.71 10.69 5.42
CA HIS A 122 -13.13 12.05 5.08
C HIS A 122 -14.54 12.14 4.49
N ILE A 123 -14.97 11.15 3.69
CA ILE A 123 -16.31 11.13 3.07
C ILE A 123 -17.41 10.84 4.09
N TYR A 124 -17.18 9.90 5.03
CA TYR A 124 -18.25 9.39 5.89
C TYR A 124 -18.21 9.91 7.33
N ASN A 125 -17.07 10.38 7.81
CA ASN A 125 -16.88 10.72 9.22
C ASN A 125 -16.62 12.22 9.47
N MET A 126 -16.42 13.05 8.43
CA MET A 126 -16.34 14.51 8.59
C MET A 126 -17.71 15.16 8.41
N GLY A 127 -18.51 15.17 9.48
CA GLY A 127 -19.77 15.92 9.52
C GLY A 127 -20.81 15.37 8.53
N ASN A 128 -21.16 16.15 7.51
CA ASN A 128 -22.12 15.71 6.48
C ASN A 128 -21.44 14.77 5.48
N PRO A 129 -22.07 13.63 5.13
CA PRO A 129 -21.51 12.71 4.16
C PRO A 129 -21.26 13.37 2.80
N GLY A 130 -20.05 13.24 2.28
CA GLY A 130 -19.66 13.75 0.97
C GLY A 130 -18.62 14.87 1.02
N PHE A 131 -18.32 15.42 -0.16
CA PHE A 131 -17.42 16.54 -0.35
C PHE A 131 -18.11 17.62 -1.17
N GLU A 132 -17.68 18.86 -1.00
CA GLU A 132 -18.02 19.94 -1.93
C GLU A 132 -17.42 19.66 -3.31
N ASP A 133 -18.11 20.11 -4.36
CA ASP A 133 -17.75 19.84 -5.74
C ASP A 133 -16.29 20.22 -6.06
N GLU A 134 -15.82 21.39 -5.59
CA GLU A 134 -14.44 21.83 -5.77
C GLU A 134 -13.41 20.83 -5.21
N ARG A 135 -13.70 20.26 -4.03
CA ARG A 135 -12.84 19.28 -3.38
C ARG A 135 -12.89 17.92 -4.10
N VAL A 136 -14.04 17.54 -4.65
CA VAL A 136 -14.16 16.35 -5.50
C VAL A 136 -13.33 16.50 -6.77
N VAL A 137 -13.43 17.65 -7.46
CA VAL A 137 -12.65 17.91 -8.68
C VAL A 137 -11.16 17.87 -8.37
N PHE A 138 -10.72 18.47 -7.28
CA PHE A 138 -9.31 18.44 -6.86
C PHE A 138 -8.81 17.00 -6.64
N TYR A 139 -9.50 16.19 -5.84
CA TYR A 139 -9.08 14.81 -5.61
C TYR A 139 -9.18 13.94 -6.87
N ALA A 140 -10.19 14.16 -7.70
CA ALA A 140 -10.33 13.46 -8.97
C ALA A 140 -9.14 13.78 -9.90
N ALA A 141 -8.72 15.04 -9.98
CA ALA A 141 -7.56 15.44 -10.76
C ALA A 141 -6.27 14.77 -10.26
N GLU A 142 -6.01 14.75 -8.95
CA GLU A 142 -4.83 14.08 -8.38
C GLU A 142 -4.85 12.56 -8.63
N ILE A 143 -6.01 11.92 -8.47
CA ILE A 143 -6.20 10.49 -8.76
C ILE A 143 -5.96 10.22 -10.25
N CYS A 144 -6.47 11.06 -11.15
CA CYS A 144 -6.24 10.96 -12.58
C CYS A 144 -4.75 11.05 -12.94
N CYS A 145 -4.01 12.01 -12.36
CA CYS A 145 -2.56 12.12 -12.54
C CYS A 145 -1.82 10.87 -12.01
N GLY A 146 -2.22 10.35 -10.85
CA GLY A 146 -1.67 9.10 -10.31
C GLY A 146 -1.92 7.90 -11.25
N LEU A 147 -3.15 7.73 -11.73
CA LEU A 147 -3.49 6.66 -12.67
C LEU A 147 -2.74 6.81 -13.99
N GLN A 148 -2.57 8.02 -14.51
CA GLN A 148 -1.79 8.29 -15.72
C GLN A 148 -0.35 7.81 -15.56
N HIS A 149 0.31 8.13 -14.44
CA HIS A 149 1.68 7.67 -14.18
C HIS A 149 1.76 6.14 -14.05
N LEU A 150 0.78 5.48 -13.43
CA LEU A 150 0.73 4.00 -13.40
C LEU A 150 0.57 3.41 -14.80
N HIS A 151 -0.29 4.00 -15.61
CA HIS A 151 -0.54 3.53 -16.97
C HIS A 151 0.66 3.72 -17.90
N GLN A 152 1.45 4.79 -17.72
CA GLN A 152 2.72 5.00 -18.43
C GLN A 152 3.74 3.90 -18.14
N GLU A 153 3.75 3.38 -16.90
CA GLU A 153 4.58 2.24 -16.49
C GLU A 153 3.98 0.87 -16.88
N GLY A 154 2.83 0.86 -17.57
CA GLY A 154 2.15 -0.37 -17.97
C GLY A 154 1.48 -1.12 -16.81
N ILE A 155 1.13 -0.42 -15.73
CA ILE A 155 0.58 -1.00 -14.49
C ILE A 155 -0.91 -0.66 -14.40
N GLY A 156 -1.76 -1.68 -14.21
CA GLY A 156 -3.20 -1.49 -13.97
C GLY A 156 -3.55 -1.62 -12.49
N TYR A 157 -4.08 -0.56 -11.89
CA TYR A 157 -4.60 -0.56 -10.52
C TYR A 157 -6.02 -1.18 -10.49
N ARG A 158 -6.27 -2.16 -9.60
CA ARG A 158 -7.57 -2.84 -9.43
C ARG A 158 -7.91 -3.14 -7.96
#